data_AF-A0A7S1SST0-F1
#
_entry.id   AF-A0A7S1SST0-F1
#
_cell.length_a   1.000
_cell.length_b   1.000
_cell.length_c   1.000
_cell.angle_alpha   90.00
_cell.angle_beta   90.00
_cell.angle_gamma   90.00
#
_symmetry.space_group_name_H-M   'P 1'
#
loop_
_entity.id
_entity.type
_entity.pdbx_description
1 polymer ?
#
loop_
_entity_poly.entity_id
_entity_poly.type
_entity_poly.pdbx_seq_one_letter_code
_entity_poly.pdbx_strand_id
1 'polypeptide(L)'
;GMPLPRAESLELLFNVLAVVPAYRERVLPMVRSLCSGLPVEQLMSALQGLLAGGAHVRAAALDALPLVPCIGEGCLPSGSDDAVAILWLACHDAVEANAAAATALWGTCGAHLPSCGVASQLITHLGSAHHEIRVAAADALCAATAEWPGTSGEVLQLLVDTYATRPQQAVREGIALALGKCS
;
A
#
# COMPACT_ATOMS: atom_id res chain seq x y z
N GLY A 1 13.20 -17.18 25.94
CA GLY A 1 12.90 -17.29 24.50
C GLY A 1 13.56 -16.13 23.79
N MET A 2 14.08 -16.34 22.59
CA MET A 2 14.55 -15.21 21.76
C MET A 2 13.37 -14.29 21.46
N PRO A 3 13.53 -12.95 21.57
CA PRO A 3 12.48 -12.02 21.17
C PRO A 3 12.23 -12.17 19.66
N LEU A 4 10.97 -12.33 19.27
CA LEU A 4 10.59 -12.30 17.86
C LEU A 4 10.97 -10.94 17.25
N PRO A 5 11.52 -10.90 16.02
CA PRO A 5 11.73 -9.66 15.30
C PRO A 5 10.44 -8.82 15.18
N ARG A 6 10.57 -7.49 15.22
CA ARG A 6 9.42 -6.57 15.15
C ARG A 6 8.61 -6.74 13.88
N ALA A 7 9.29 -6.90 12.73
CA ALA A 7 8.65 -7.13 11.44
C ALA A 7 7.75 -8.39 11.44
N GLU A 8 8.26 -9.53 11.92
CA GLU A 8 7.48 -10.78 12.03
C GLU A 8 6.30 -10.61 13.00
N SER A 9 6.50 -9.85 14.08
CA SER A 9 5.43 -9.56 15.04
C SER A 9 4.31 -8.72 14.42
N LEU A 10 4.64 -7.73 13.59
CA LEU A 10 3.65 -6.93 12.86
C LEU A 10 2.85 -7.78 11.87
N GLU A 11 3.51 -8.62 11.09
CA GLU A 11 2.87 -9.54 10.15
C GLU A 11 1.87 -10.47 10.87
N LEU A 12 2.29 -11.07 11.98
CA LEU A 12 1.43 -11.94 12.79
C LEU A 12 0.23 -11.17 13.35
N LEU A 13 0.41 -9.95 13.84
CA LEU A 13 -0.68 -9.14 14.39
C LEU A 13 -1.68 -8.72 13.30
N PHE A 14 -1.21 -8.35 12.12
CA PHE A 14 -2.10 -8.07 10.98
C PHE A 14 -2.87 -9.31 10.56
N ASN A 15 -2.22 -10.48 10.51
CA ASN A 15 -2.90 -11.73 10.21
C ASN A 15 -3.95 -12.11 11.28
N VAL A 16 -3.62 -11.98 12.58
CA VAL A 16 -4.58 -12.21 13.66
C VAL A 16 -5.79 -11.28 13.52
N LEU A 17 -5.55 -10.00 13.21
CA LEU A 17 -6.64 -9.04 13.00
C LEU A 17 -7.47 -9.36 11.75
N ALA A 18 -6.84 -9.87 10.68
CA ALA A 18 -7.53 -10.30 9.47
C ALA A 18 -8.48 -11.48 9.75
N VAL A 19 -8.01 -12.48 10.52
CA VAL A 19 -8.78 -13.69 10.85
C VAL A 19 -9.82 -13.42 11.96
N VAL A 20 -9.49 -12.58 12.95
CA VAL A 20 -10.34 -12.31 14.12
C VAL A 20 -10.51 -10.78 14.31
N PRO A 21 -11.39 -10.12 13.54
CA PRO A 21 -11.59 -8.67 13.63
C PRO A 21 -11.97 -8.17 15.04
N ALA A 22 -12.67 -9.01 15.81
CA ALA A 22 -13.07 -8.72 17.19
C ALA A 22 -11.87 -8.49 18.14
N TYR A 23 -10.65 -8.89 17.76
CA TYR A 23 -9.45 -8.66 18.58
C TYR A 23 -8.83 -7.28 18.37
N ARG A 24 -9.42 -6.41 17.56
CA ARG A 24 -8.91 -5.06 17.26
C ARG A 24 -8.46 -4.29 18.50
N GLU A 25 -9.28 -4.21 19.54
CA GLU A 25 -8.98 -3.45 20.77
C GLU A 25 -7.75 -3.99 21.52
N ARG A 26 -7.40 -5.26 21.33
CA ARG A 26 -6.21 -5.88 21.93
C ARG A 26 -4.99 -5.81 21.01
N VAL A 27 -5.20 -5.96 19.71
CA VAL A 27 -4.13 -6.01 18.70
C VAL A 27 -3.60 -4.61 18.39
N LEU A 28 -4.49 -3.62 18.25
CA LEU A 28 -4.09 -2.27 17.83
C LEU A 28 -3.05 -1.61 18.75
N PRO A 29 -3.17 -1.67 20.10
CA PRO A 29 -2.13 -1.16 20.99
C PRO A 29 -0.76 -1.84 20.78
N MET A 30 -0.74 -3.13 20.44
CA MET A 30 0.49 -3.87 20.17
C MET A 30 1.12 -3.43 18.84
N VAL A 31 0.32 -3.27 17.79
CA VAL A 31 0.77 -2.74 16.49
C VAL A 31 1.36 -1.35 16.67
N ARG A 32 0.66 -0.45 17.38
CA ARG A 32 1.14 0.91 17.70
C ARG A 32 2.47 0.90 18.45
N SER A 33 2.61 0.04 19.45
CA SER A 33 3.83 -0.10 20.23
C SER A 33 5.02 -0.65 19.42
N LEU A 34 4.76 -1.50 18.42
CA LEU A 34 5.81 -1.99 17.53
C LEU A 34 6.24 -0.88 16.55
N CYS A 35 5.27 -0.16 15.98
CA CYS A 35 5.53 0.97 15.08
C CYS A 35 6.37 2.07 15.74
N SER A 36 6.12 2.41 17.02
CA SER A 36 6.87 3.46 17.72
C SER A 36 8.36 3.22 17.89
N GLY A 37 8.83 1.98 17.72
CA GLY A 37 10.25 1.60 17.78
C GLY A 37 10.76 0.95 16.49
N LEU A 38 10.04 1.13 15.38
CA LEU A 38 10.36 0.49 14.11
C LEU A 38 11.44 1.29 13.38
N PRO A 39 12.60 0.68 13.07
CA PRO A 39 13.64 1.36 12.32
C PRO A 39 13.25 1.47 10.85
N VAL A 40 13.86 2.42 10.11
CA VAL A 40 13.48 2.74 8.73
C VAL A 40 13.63 1.54 7.78
N GLU A 41 14.60 0.67 8.03
CA GLU A 41 14.86 -0.55 7.26
C GLU A 41 13.71 -1.56 7.39
N GLN A 42 12.87 -1.42 8.42
CA GLN A 42 11.70 -2.26 8.65
C GLN A 42 10.38 -1.54 8.33
N LEU A 43 10.40 -0.31 7.80
CA LEU A 43 9.19 0.45 7.45
C LEU A 43 8.21 -0.38 6.62
N MET A 44 8.73 -1.15 5.66
CA MET A 44 7.90 -2.00 4.80
C MET A 44 7.01 -2.96 5.60
N SER A 45 7.48 -3.48 6.74
CA SER A 45 6.67 -4.38 7.58
C SER A 45 5.42 -3.70 8.16
N ALA A 46 5.45 -2.39 8.42
CA ALA A 46 4.26 -1.63 8.81
C ALA A 46 3.37 -1.32 7.60
N LEU A 47 3.96 -0.94 6.47
CA LEU A 47 3.23 -0.63 5.23
C LEU A 47 2.50 -1.84 4.64
N GLN A 48 2.99 -3.07 4.83
CA GLN A 48 2.31 -4.29 4.38
C GLN A 48 0.87 -4.42 4.94
N GLY A 49 0.59 -3.83 6.10
CA GLY A 49 -0.77 -3.79 6.64
C GLY A 49 -1.77 -3.03 5.74
N LEU A 50 -1.29 -2.11 4.90
CA LEU A 50 -2.09 -1.40 3.90
C LEU A 50 -2.46 -2.26 2.69
N LEU A 51 -1.79 -3.40 2.49
CA LEU A 51 -2.08 -4.35 1.42
C LEU A 51 -2.98 -5.51 1.87
N ALA A 52 -3.48 -5.46 3.11
CA ALA A 52 -4.37 -6.47 3.65
C ALA A 52 -5.77 -6.39 3.01
N GLY A 53 -6.40 -7.55 2.79
CA GLY A 53 -7.74 -7.57 2.22
C GLY A 53 -8.84 -7.01 3.13
N GLY A 54 -8.69 -7.21 4.44
CA GLY A 54 -9.60 -6.65 5.44
C GLY A 54 -9.42 -5.13 5.59
N ALA A 55 -10.45 -4.34 5.29
CA ALA A 55 -10.40 -2.89 5.45
C ALA A 55 -10.07 -2.44 6.88
N HIS A 56 -10.49 -3.22 7.89
CA HIS A 56 -10.16 -2.99 9.30
C HIS A 56 -8.68 -3.18 9.62
N VAL A 57 -7.99 -4.06 8.89
CA VAL A 57 -6.53 -4.26 9.02
C VAL A 57 -5.80 -3.06 8.45
N ARG A 58 -6.18 -2.61 7.25
CA ARG A 58 -5.65 -1.39 6.63
C ARG A 58 -5.87 -0.16 7.52
N ALA A 59 -7.06 -0.04 8.13
CA ALA A 59 -7.36 1.00 9.11
C ALA A 59 -6.46 0.94 10.35
N ALA A 60 -6.11 -0.25 10.83
CA ALA A 60 -5.19 -0.41 11.96
C ALA A 60 -3.74 -0.04 11.58
N ALA A 61 -3.32 -0.36 10.36
CA ALA A 61 -2.02 0.05 9.84
C ALA A 61 -1.95 1.58 9.71
N LEU A 62 -2.97 2.23 9.12
CA LEU A 62 -3.06 3.68 9.01
C LEU A 62 -3.06 4.40 10.38
N ASP A 63 -3.70 3.83 11.39
CA ASP A 63 -3.68 4.37 12.76
C ASP A 63 -2.29 4.29 13.40
N ALA A 64 -1.50 3.25 13.08
CA ALA A 64 -0.20 3.01 13.68
C ALA A 64 0.98 3.63 12.90
N LEU A 65 0.85 3.84 11.59
CA LEU A 65 1.93 4.38 10.74
C LEU A 65 2.49 5.73 11.19
N PRO A 66 1.68 6.71 11.67
CA PRO A 66 2.21 7.98 12.20
C PRO A 66 3.17 7.81 13.39
N LEU A 67 3.17 6.64 14.05
CA LEU A 67 4.07 6.34 15.15
C LEU A 67 5.42 5.82 14.67
N VAL A 68 5.56 5.41 13.41
CA VAL A 68 6.86 5.02 12.86
C VAL A 68 7.76 6.25 12.82
N PRO A 69 8.96 6.25 13.44
CA PRO A 69 9.78 7.44 13.62
C PRO A 69 9.97 8.30 12.36
N CYS A 70 10.37 7.70 11.23
CA CYS A 70 10.59 8.46 9.99
C CYS A 70 9.29 9.09 9.45
N ILE A 71 8.16 8.39 9.58
CA ILE A 71 6.84 8.88 9.14
C ILE A 71 6.36 10.00 10.05
N GLY A 72 6.52 9.84 11.37
CA GLY A 72 6.18 10.86 12.37
C GLY A 72 7.03 12.13 12.25
N GLU A 73 8.26 12.01 11.74
CA GLU A 73 9.12 13.13 11.36
C GLU A 73 8.72 13.78 10.01
N GLY A 74 7.67 13.28 9.36
CA GLY A 74 7.17 13.82 8.09
C GLY A 74 7.98 13.40 6.88
N CYS A 75 8.67 12.25 6.94
CA CYS A 75 9.53 11.78 5.85
C CYS A 75 9.14 10.37 5.39
N LEU A 76 8.91 10.20 4.09
CA LEU A 76 9.01 8.89 3.45
C LEU A 76 10.48 8.65 3.05
N PRO A 77 11.06 7.47 3.32
CA PRO A 77 12.46 7.21 2.98
C PRO A 77 12.72 7.36 1.48
N SER A 78 13.66 8.22 1.12
CA SER A 78 14.06 8.46 -0.28
C SER A 78 14.50 7.17 -0.95
N GLY A 79 14.07 6.95 -2.20
CA GLY A 79 14.48 5.80 -3.01
C GLY A 79 13.70 4.50 -2.74
N SER A 80 12.58 4.56 -2.01
CA SER A 80 11.66 3.43 -1.86
C SER A 80 10.40 3.65 -2.70
N ASP A 81 10.48 3.40 -4.01
CA ASP A 81 9.32 3.49 -4.92
C ASP A 81 8.18 2.58 -4.46
N ASP A 82 8.49 1.46 -3.82
CA ASP A 82 7.50 0.53 -3.25
C ASP A 82 6.76 1.15 -2.05
N ALA A 83 7.48 1.77 -1.10
CA ALA A 83 6.82 2.47 0.01
C ALA A 83 5.93 3.62 -0.47
N VAL A 84 6.40 4.38 -1.45
CA VAL A 84 5.63 5.47 -2.08
C VAL A 84 4.40 4.89 -2.77
N ALA A 85 4.54 3.82 -3.57
CA ALA A 85 3.44 3.19 -4.28
C ALA A 85 2.39 2.61 -3.33
N ILE A 86 2.78 1.97 -2.22
CA ILE A 86 1.85 1.42 -1.24
C ILE A 86 1.06 2.54 -0.55
N LEU A 87 1.73 3.62 -0.11
CA LEU A 87 1.02 4.73 0.52
C LEU A 87 0.11 5.47 -0.47
N TRP A 88 0.58 5.65 -1.71
CA TRP A 88 -0.23 6.21 -2.80
C TRP A 88 -1.46 5.35 -3.07
N LEU A 89 -1.28 4.03 -3.19
CA LEU A 89 -2.39 3.08 -3.34
C LEU A 89 -3.41 3.21 -2.21
N ALA A 90 -2.96 3.37 -0.96
CA ALA A 90 -3.86 3.55 0.19
C ALA A 90 -4.68 4.85 0.11
N CYS A 91 -4.19 5.89 -0.58
CA CYS A 91 -4.98 7.10 -0.84
C CYS A 91 -6.19 6.84 -1.76
N HIS A 92 -6.20 5.70 -2.46
CA HIS A 92 -7.28 5.24 -3.33
C HIS A 92 -8.01 4.01 -2.76
N ASP A 93 -7.99 3.81 -1.43
CA ASP A 93 -8.77 2.77 -0.77
C ASP A 93 -10.28 2.96 -1.05
N ALA A 94 -10.99 1.86 -1.35
CA ALA A 94 -12.43 1.87 -1.56
C ALA A 94 -13.22 2.29 -0.31
N VAL A 95 -12.63 2.16 0.89
CA VAL A 95 -13.21 2.68 2.14
C VAL A 95 -12.76 4.13 2.33
N GLU A 96 -13.70 5.06 2.21
CA GLU A 96 -13.47 6.51 2.28
C GLU A 96 -12.68 6.94 3.52
N ALA A 97 -12.98 6.36 4.69
CA ALA A 97 -12.26 6.68 5.93
C ALA A 97 -10.77 6.28 5.88
N ASN A 98 -10.45 5.17 5.21
CA ASN A 98 -9.06 4.75 5.02
C ASN A 98 -8.36 5.65 4.00
N ALA A 99 -9.02 5.95 2.88
CA ALA A 99 -8.49 6.85 1.86
C ALA A 99 -8.18 8.24 2.46
N ALA A 100 -9.10 8.81 3.23
CA ALA A 100 -8.91 10.09 3.90
C ALA A 100 -7.72 10.07 4.89
N ALA A 101 -7.59 9.00 5.69
CA ALA A 101 -6.46 8.84 6.60
C ALA A 101 -5.12 8.69 5.86
N ALA A 102 -5.10 7.94 4.76
CA ALA A 102 -3.92 7.79 3.92
C ALA A 102 -3.53 9.10 3.23
N THR A 103 -4.49 9.87 2.71
CA THR A 103 -4.26 11.21 2.12
C THR A 103 -3.71 12.18 3.15
N ALA A 104 -4.23 12.18 4.38
CA ALA A 104 -3.69 13.00 5.46
C ALA A 104 -2.23 12.61 5.80
N LEU A 105 -1.94 11.30 5.83
CA LEU A 105 -0.58 10.81 6.06
C LEU A 105 0.37 11.17 4.91
N TRP A 106 -0.07 11.00 3.66
CA TRP A 106 0.65 11.41 2.46
C TRP A 106 1.05 12.89 2.51
N GLY A 107 0.10 13.76 2.85
CA GLY A 107 0.36 15.20 3.03
C GLY A 107 1.32 15.49 4.19
N THR A 108 1.21 14.76 5.30
CA THR A 108 2.11 14.89 6.45
C THR A 108 3.56 14.53 6.10
N CYS A 109 3.75 13.52 5.25
CA CYS A 109 5.07 13.09 4.78
C CYS A 109 5.70 14.02 3.73
N GLY A 110 5.01 15.08 3.31
CA GLY A 110 5.43 15.89 2.16
C GLY A 110 5.64 15.04 0.91
N ALA A 111 4.90 13.93 0.77
CA ALA A 111 5.16 12.96 -0.26
C ALA A 111 4.79 13.50 -1.65
N HIS A 112 5.59 13.13 -2.63
CA HIS A 112 5.37 13.47 -4.03
C HIS A 112 5.46 12.18 -4.85
N LEU A 113 4.69 12.10 -5.92
CA LEU A 113 4.72 10.94 -6.81
C LEU A 113 5.87 11.12 -7.81
N PRO A 114 6.97 10.35 -7.72
CA PRO A 114 8.08 10.45 -8.66
C PRO A 114 7.65 9.89 -10.03
N SER A 115 8.00 10.58 -11.11
CA SER A 115 7.61 10.22 -12.47
C SER A 115 8.19 8.88 -12.99
N CYS A 116 9.12 8.27 -12.27
CA CYS A 116 9.69 6.96 -12.60
C CYS A 116 9.55 5.97 -11.43
N GLY A 117 9.49 4.68 -11.75
CA GLY A 117 9.53 3.58 -10.78
C GLY A 117 8.17 3.21 -10.14
N VAL A 118 7.39 4.19 -9.69
CA VAL A 118 6.13 3.95 -8.96
C VAL A 118 5.07 3.24 -9.82
N ALA A 119 4.95 3.55 -11.11
CA ALA A 119 4.01 2.86 -12.00
C ALA A 119 4.23 1.34 -12.04
N SER A 120 5.49 0.90 -12.06
CA SER A 120 5.84 -0.53 -12.06
C SER A 120 5.44 -1.23 -10.74
N GLN A 121 5.60 -0.52 -9.61
CA GLN A 121 5.17 -1.02 -8.31
C GLN A 121 3.64 -1.13 -8.23
N LEU A 122 2.91 -0.10 -8.68
CA LEU A 122 1.45 -0.13 -8.76
C LEU A 122 0.94 -1.28 -9.65
N ILE A 123 1.58 -1.51 -10.80
CA ILE A 123 1.25 -2.64 -11.70
C ILE A 123 1.47 -3.99 -11.02
N THR A 124 2.46 -4.12 -10.14
CA THR A 124 2.66 -5.35 -9.35
C THR A 124 1.47 -5.62 -8.44
N HIS A 125 0.86 -4.58 -7.85
CA HIS A 125 -0.32 -4.73 -6.99
C HIS A 125 -1.63 -5.05 -7.75
N LEU A 126 -1.68 -4.84 -9.07
CA LEU A 126 -2.78 -5.36 -9.90
C LEU A 126 -2.88 -6.89 -9.86
N GLY A 127 -1.78 -7.58 -9.52
CA GLY A 127 -1.74 -9.02 -9.30
C GLY A 127 -2.14 -9.49 -7.90
N SER A 128 -2.58 -8.59 -7.02
CA SER A 128 -2.89 -8.95 -5.62
C SER A 128 -3.99 -10.01 -5.53
N ALA A 129 -3.85 -10.93 -4.56
CA ALA A 129 -4.90 -11.88 -4.20
C ALA A 129 -6.19 -11.20 -3.74
N HIS A 130 -6.07 -9.99 -3.19
CA HIS A 130 -7.13 -9.18 -2.62
C HIS A 130 -7.75 -8.27 -3.68
N HIS A 131 -9.05 -8.44 -3.95
CA HIS A 131 -9.75 -7.69 -5.01
C HIS A 131 -9.71 -6.19 -4.75
N GLU A 132 -9.95 -5.79 -3.50
CA GLU A 132 -9.86 -4.43 -2.98
C GLU A 132 -8.51 -3.77 -3.28
N ILE A 133 -7.41 -4.51 -3.19
CA ILE A 133 -6.08 -4.00 -3.54
C ILE A 133 -5.92 -3.85 -5.05
N ARG A 134 -6.48 -4.77 -5.85
CA ARG A 134 -6.47 -4.64 -7.32
C ARG A 134 -7.22 -3.39 -7.77
N VAL A 135 -8.38 -3.12 -7.17
CA VAL A 135 -9.19 -1.91 -7.47
C VAL A 135 -8.42 -0.65 -7.09
N ALA A 136 -7.90 -0.57 -5.85
CA ALA A 136 -7.13 0.59 -5.39
C ALA A 136 -5.87 0.81 -6.23
N ALA A 137 -5.15 -0.26 -6.62
CA ALA A 137 -3.99 -0.16 -7.51
C ALA A 137 -4.36 0.38 -8.89
N ALA A 138 -5.51 -0.03 -9.45
CA ALA A 138 -6.00 0.45 -10.73
C ALA A 138 -6.39 1.94 -10.67
N ASP A 139 -7.07 2.38 -9.61
CA ASP A 139 -7.39 3.79 -9.37
C ASP A 139 -6.13 4.64 -9.17
N ALA A 140 -5.19 4.15 -8.35
CA ALA A 140 -3.93 4.80 -8.08
C ALA A 140 -3.07 4.95 -9.34
N LEU A 141 -3.04 3.93 -10.21
CA LEU A 141 -2.31 3.98 -11.48
C LEU A 141 -2.95 4.99 -12.43
N CYS A 142 -4.28 5.02 -12.53
CA CYS A 142 -4.99 6.01 -13.34
C CYS A 142 -4.69 7.44 -12.88
N ALA A 143 -4.78 7.69 -11.57
CA ALA A 143 -4.46 9.00 -11.00
C ALA A 143 -2.99 9.38 -11.23
N ALA A 144 -2.06 8.42 -11.06
CA ALA A 144 -0.64 8.64 -11.33
C ALA A 144 -0.37 9.05 -12.78
N THR A 145 -1.01 8.39 -13.75
CA THR A 145 -0.85 8.76 -15.18
C THR A 145 -1.39 10.14 -15.52
N ALA A 146 -2.40 10.63 -14.78
CA ALA A 146 -2.90 12.00 -14.95
C ALA A 146 -1.89 13.06 -14.46
N GLU A 147 -1.11 12.73 -13.42
CA GLU A 147 0.00 13.58 -12.92
C GLU A 147 1.22 13.55 -13.85
N TRP A 148 1.36 12.51 -14.68
CA TRP A 148 2.49 12.32 -15.59
C TRP A 148 2.05 12.13 -17.06
N PRO A 149 1.47 13.17 -17.70
CA PRO A 149 0.86 13.03 -19.02
C PRO A 149 1.81 12.55 -20.13
N GLY A 150 3.13 12.66 -19.93
CA GLY A 150 4.14 12.13 -20.87
C GLY A 150 4.43 10.62 -20.75
N THR A 151 3.92 9.95 -19.71
CA THR A 151 4.27 8.54 -19.39
C THR A 151 3.18 7.54 -19.76
N SER A 152 2.01 8.00 -20.22
CA SER A 152 0.86 7.13 -20.47
C SER A 152 1.16 6.01 -21.48
N GLY A 153 1.95 6.29 -22.53
CA GLY A 153 2.36 5.27 -23.49
C GLY A 153 3.24 4.18 -22.89
N GLU A 154 4.18 4.56 -22.02
CA GLU A 154 5.07 3.62 -21.32
C GLU A 154 4.29 2.75 -20.32
N VAL A 155 3.36 3.37 -19.57
CA VAL A 155 2.50 2.65 -18.61
C VAL A 155 1.58 1.66 -19.35
N LEU A 156 0.97 2.06 -20.46
CA LEU A 156 0.15 1.17 -21.29
C LEU A 156 0.96 0.00 -21.84
N GLN A 157 2.17 0.26 -22.34
CA GLN A 157 3.06 -0.80 -22.82
C GLN A 157 3.39 -1.80 -21.70
N LEU A 158 3.72 -1.29 -20.50
CA LEU A 158 4.02 -2.12 -19.34
C LEU A 158 2.82 -2.97 -18.90
N LEU A 159 1.59 -2.43 -18.95
CA LEU A 159 0.36 -3.18 -18.69
C LEU A 159 0.16 -4.31 -19.71
N VAL A 160 0.34 -4.03 -21.01
CA VAL A 160 0.21 -5.03 -22.08
C VAL A 160 1.26 -6.14 -21.93
N ASP A 161 2.52 -5.77 -21.67
CA ASP A 161 3.61 -6.73 -21.48
C ASP A 161 3.36 -7.61 -20.24
N THR A 162 2.88 -7.00 -19.15
CA THR A 162 2.52 -7.74 -17.93
C THR A 162 1.37 -8.70 -18.19
N TYR A 163 0.33 -8.29 -18.94
CA TYR A 163 -0.79 -9.15 -19.30
C TYR A 163 -0.36 -10.36 -20.13
N ALA A 164 0.56 -10.14 -21.08
CA ALA A 164 1.06 -11.19 -21.96
C ALA A 164 1.96 -12.19 -21.22
N THR A 165 2.77 -11.72 -20.27
CA THR A 165 3.80 -12.53 -19.59
C THR A 165 3.37 -13.15 -18.27
N ARG A 166 2.29 -12.65 -17.64
CA ARG A 166 1.78 -13.14 -16.35
C ARG A 166 0.38 -13.76 -16.52
N PRO A 167 0.30 -15.10 -16.64
CA PRO A 167 -0.97 -15.78 -16.95
C PRO A 167 -1.93 -15.88 -15.75
N GLN A 168 -1.54 -15.43 -14.56
CA GLN A 168 -2.37 -15.49 -13.36
C GLN A 168 -3.67 -14.73 -13.56
N GLN A 169 -4.81 -15.34 -13.22
CA GLN A 169 -6.13 -14.74 -13.39
C GLN A 169 -6.26 -13.40 -12.65
N ALA A 170 -5.75 -13.30 -11.42
CA ALA A 170 -5.77 -12.06 -10.65
C ALA A 170 -5.06 -10.90 -11.37
N VAL A 171 -3.92 -11.17 -12.02
CA VAL A 171 -3.18 -10.17 -12.81
C VAL A 171 -4.02 -9.70 -14.00
N ARG A 172 -4.65 -10.63 -14.73
CA ARG A 172 -5.49 -10.29 -15.88
C ARG A 172 -6.70 -9.44 -15.48
N GLU A 173 -7.36 -9.79 -14.38
CA GLU A 173 -8.46 -9.02 -13.83
C GLU A 173 -8.02 -7.62 -13.39
N GLY A 174 -6.89 -7.51 -12.68
CA GLY A 174 -6.35 -6.22 -12.26
C GLY A 174 -5.98 -5.33 -13.45
N ILE A 175 -5.35 -5.88 -14.49
CA ILE A 175 -5.02 -5.13 -15.70
C ILE A 175 -6.29 -4.69 -16.44
N ALA A 176 -7.31 -5.55 -16.53
CA ALA A 176 -8.59 -5.17 -17.13
C ALA A 176 -9.27 -4.02 -16.36
N LEU A 177 -9.20 -4.02 -15.03
CA LEU A 177 -9.69 -2.90 -14.21
C LEU A 177 -8.92 -1.60 -14.51
N ALA A 178 -7.58 -1.67 -14.58
CA ALA A 178 -6.75 -0.50 -14.87
C ALA A 178 -7.05 0.07 -16.26
N LEU A 179 -7.11 -0.78 -17.29
CA LEU A 179 -7.42 -0.35 -18.65
C LEU A 179 -8.81 0.30 -18.76
N GLY A 180 -9.81 -0.21 -18.03
CA GLY A 180 -11.15 0.38 -18.02
C GLY A 180 -11.28 1.70 -17.26
N LYS A 181 -10.31 2.04 -16.39
CA LYS A 181 -10.26 3.31 -15.66
C LYS A 181 -9.44 4.37 -16.39
N CYS A 182 -8.37 3.95 -17.07
CA CYS A 182 -7.46 4.85 -17.78
C CYS A 182 -7.91 5.20 -19.23
N SER A 183 -8.98 4.57 -19.74
CA SER A 183 -9.54 4.81 -21.08
C SER A 183 -10.62 5.88 -21.09
#